data_AF-T0Y980-F1
#
_entry.id   AF-T0Y980-F1
#
_cell.length_a   1.000
_cell.length_b   1.000
_cell.length_c   1.000
_cell.angle_alpha   90.00
_cell.angle_beta   90.00
_cell.angle_gamma   90.00
#
_symmetry.space_group_name_H-M   'P 1'
#
loop_
_entity.id
_entity.type
_entity.pdbx_description
1 polymer ?
#
loop_
_entity_poly.entity_id
_entity_poly.type
_entity_poly.pdbx_seq_one_letter_code
_entity_poly.pdbx_strand_id
1 'polypeptide(L)' 'MGRTYFIGDLSADMDGKEAILDGWVHEVRELGNLTFLLLRDRSGIVQVVGKKDATSDEVIKSMSLPKESVVEVRGTVKKN' A
#
# COMPACT_ATOMS: atom_id res chain seq x y z
N MET A 1 0.99 16.03 -5.82
CA MET A 1 2.32 16.26 -5.23
C MET A 1 2.17 15.90 -3.77
N GLY A 2 2.54 14.67 -3.38
CA GLY A 2 2.08 14.06 -2.12
C GLY A 2 2.99 13.00 -1.49
N ARG A 3 3.93 12.41 -2.24
CA ARG A 3 4.89 11.43 -1.70
C ARG A 3 5.68 11.95 -0.51
N THR A 4 5.66 11.19 0.60
CA THR A 4 6.51 11.45 1.77
C THR A 4 7.79 10.63 1.77
N TYR A 5 7.76 9.39 1.25
CA TYR A 5 8.89 8.46 1.26
C TYR A 5 8.99 7.67 -0.05
N PHE A 6 10.18 7.23 -0.42
CA PHE A 6 10.32 6.08 -1.32
C PHE A 6 10.07 4.79 -0.55
N ILE A 7 9.68 3.71 -1.24
CA ILE A 7 9.44 2.41 -0.59
C ILE A 7 10.68 1.91 0.15
N GLY A 8 11.86 2.08 -0.43
CA GLY A 8 13.14 1.67 0.15
C GLY A 8 13.57 2.49 1.37
N ASP A 9 12.91 3.62 1.64
CA ASP A 9 13.17 4.42 2.85
C ASP A 9 12.42 3.86 4.08
N LEU A 10 11.46 2.95 3.88
CA LEU A 10 10.64 2.40 4.97
C LEU A 10 11.44 1.42 5.82
N SER A 11 11.35 1.59 7.13
CA SER A 11 12.01 0.75 8.12
C SER A 11 11.13 0.52 9.35
N ALA A 12 11.50 -0.49 10.16
CA ALA A 12 10.69 -0.95 11.29
C ALA A 12 10.54 0.09 12.44
N ASP A 13 11.45 1.05 12.53
CA ASP A 13 11.40 2.21 13.44
C ASP A 13 10.30 3.23 13.06
N MET A 14 9.70 3.09 11.89
CA MET A 14 8.60 3.92 11.43
C MET A 14 7.21 3.34 11.77
N ASP A 15 7.12 2.24 12.53
CA ASP A 15 5.83 1.64 12.95
C ASP A 15 4.91 2.69 13.57
N GLY A 16 3.67 2.75 13.08
CA GLY A 16 2.65 3.70 13.52
C GLY A 16 2.69 5.08 12.85
N LYS A 17 3.71 5.40 12.03
CA LYS A 17 3.76 6.68 11.30
C LYS A 17 2.87 6.65 10.05
N GLU A 18 2.31 7.80 9.69
CA GLU A 18 1.67 7.99 8.38
C GLU A 18 2.72 8.06 7.27
N ALA A 19 2.42 7.44 6.13
CA ALA A 19 3.21 7.50 4.91
C ALA A 19 2.30 7.71 3.69
N ILE A 20 2.80 8.47 2.72
CA ILE A 20 2.24 8.60 1.39
C ILE A 20 3.27 8.09 0.40
N LEU A 21 2.89 7.06 -0.36
CA LEU A 21 3.74 6.38 -1.32
C LEU A 21 3.08 6.47 -2.69
N ASP A 22 3.86 6.68 -3.75
CA ASP A 22 3.37 6.48 -5.11
C ASP A 22 4.19 5.44 -5.85
N GLY A 23 3.52 4.68 -6.70
CA GLY A 23 4.14 3.62 -7.46
C GLY A 23 3.19 2.96 -8.43
N TRP A 24 3.60 1.77 -8.86
CA TRP A 24 2.88 0.92 -9.78
C TRP A 24 2.35 -0.31 -9.07
N VAL A 25 1.11 -0.66 -9.34
CA VAL A 25 0.52 -1.93 -8.87
C VAL A 25 1.29 -3.09 -9.48
N HIS A 26 1.98 -3.85 -8.65
CA HIS A 26 2.74 -5.03 -9.08
C HIS A 26 1.86 -6.29 -9.11
N GLU A 27 1.05 -6.47 -8.07
CA GLU A 27 0.15 -7.61 -7.91
C GLU A 27 -0.95 -7.24 -6.90
N VAL A 28 -2.15 -7.81 -7.07
CA VAL A 28 -3.23 -7.74 -6.07
C VAL A 28 -3.66 -9.16 -5.71
N ARG A 29 -3.84 -9.43 -4.41
CA ARG A 29 -4.33 -10.71 -3.90
C ARG A 29 -5.45 -10.49 -2.90
N GLU A 30 -6.52 -11.25 -3.04
CA GLU A 30 -7.65 -11.24 -2.10
C GLU A 30 -7.67 -12.54 -1.29
N LEU A 31 -7.78 -12.43 0.02
CA LEU A 31 -7.86 -13.56 0.95
C LEU A 31 -8.93 -13.28 2.01
N GLY A 32 -10.18 -13.66 1.71
CA GLY A 32 -11.31 -13.53 2.63
C GLY A 32 -11.63 -12.08 3.00
N ASN A 33 -11.13 -11.64 4.16
CA ASN A 33 -11.35 -10.28 4.68
C ASN A 33 -10.15 -9.35 4.50
N LEU A 34 -9.11 -9.83 3.80
CA LEU A 34 -7.89 -9.10 3.51
C LEU A 34 -7.74 -8.90 2.01
N THR A 35 -7.36 -7.69 1.62
CA THR A 35 -6.89 -7.38 0.27
C THR A 35 -5.45 -6.89 0.37
N PHE A 36 -4.57 -7.51 -0.40
CA PHE A 36 -3.15 -7.20 -0.48
C PHE A 36 -2.85 -6.57 -1.82
N LEU A 37 -2.22 -5.40 -1.83
CA LEU A 37 -1.69 -4.75 -3.02
C LEU A 37 -0.17 -4.65 -2.86
N LEU A 38 0.57 -5.32 -3.72
CA LEU A 38 2.01 -5.13 -3.84
C LEU A 38 2.26 -3.87 -4.66
N LEU A 39 2.76 -2.82 -4.02
CA LEU A 39 3.11 -1.56 -4.64
C LEU A 39 4.60 -1.56 -4.93
N ARG A 40 5.00 -1.23 -6.16
CA ARG A 40 6.39 -1.14 -6.57
C ARG A 40 6.73 0.30 -6.93
N ASP A 41 7.92 0.75 -6.54
CA ASP A 41 8.57 1.91 -7.14
C ASP A 41 10.01 1.56 -7.55
N ARG A 42 10.81 2.56 -7.92
CA ARG A 42 12.22 2.34 -8.31
C ARG A 42 13.12 1.80 -7.19
N SER A 43 12.71 1.95 -5.94
CA SER A 43 13.51 1.63 -4.75
C SER A 43 13.15 0.27 -4.14
N GLY A 44 11.96 -0.27 -4.42
CA GLY A 44 11.56 -1.57 -3.91
C GLY A 44 10.08 -1.90 -4.11
N ILE A 45 9.62 -2.90 -3.35
CA ILE A 45 8.23 -3.36 -3.30
C ILE A 45 7.78 -3.35 -1.83
N VAL A 46 6.56 -2.85 -1.58
CA VAL A 46 5.90 -2.90 -0.28
C VAL A 46 4.53 -3.55 -0.39
N GLN A 47 4.05 -4.15 0.69
CA GLN A 47 2.71 -4.70 0.77
C GLN A 47 1.77 -3.71 1.45
N VAL A 48 0.75 -3.26 0.72
CA VAL A 48 -0.38 -2.49 1.26
C VAL A 48 -1.48 -3.48 1.64
N VAL A 49 -2.01 -3.35 2.86
CA VAL A 49 -3.01 -4.27 3.41
C VAL A 49 -4.30 -3.51 3.71
N GLY A 50 -5.38 -3.87 3.02
CA GLY A 50 -6.75 -3.45 3.34
C GLY A 50 -7.43 -4.53 4.17
N LYS A 51 -7.89 -4.19 5.37
CA LYS A 51 -8.70 -5.10 6.21
C LYS A 51 -10.14 -4.60 6.29
N LYS A 52 -11.12 -5.47 6.06
CA LYS A 52 -12.56 -5.08 6.06
C LYS A 52 -13.05 -4.42 7.36
N ASP A 53 -12.39 -4.68 8.49
CA ASP A 53 -12.73 -4.11 9.79
C ASP A 53 -12.00 -2.80 10.13
N ALA A 54 -10.92 -2.48 9.41
CA ALA A 54 -10.07 -1.32 9.66
C ALA A 54 -9.97 -0.35 8.48
N THR A 55 -10.55 -0.70 7.32
CA THR A 55 -10.47 0.06 6.08
C THR A 55 -11.86 0.16 5.48
N SER A 56 -12.25 1.34 5.00
CA SER A 56 -13.56 1.54 4.35
C SER A 56 -13.72 0.63 3.13
N ASP A 57 -14.93 0.12 2.90
CA ASP A 57 -15.26 -0.72 1.74
C ASP A 57 -14.91 -0.06 0.39
N GLU A 58 -15.01 1.27 0.30
CA GLU A 58 -14.63 2.02 -0.91
C GLU A 58 -13.14 1.88 -1.22
N VAL A 59 -12.28 2.09 -0.22
CA VAL A 59 -10.83 1.91 -0.36
C VAL A 59 -10.49 0.46 -0.71
N ILE A 60 -11.12 -0.52 -0.06
CA ILE A 60 -10.87 -1.94 -0.35
C ILE A 60 -11.20 -2.25 -1.82
N LYS A 61 -12.35 -1.77 -2.32
CA LYS A 61 -12.74 -1.93 -3.73
C LYS A 61 -11.75 -1.24 -4.67
N SER A 62 -11.23 -0.07 -4.29
CA SER A 62 -10.22 0.65 -5.09
C SER A 62 -8.84 -0.01 -5.11
N MET A 63 -8.55 -0.99 -4.25
CA MET A 63 -7.27 -1.72 -4.28
C MET A 63 -7.20 -2.74 -5.42
N SER A 64 -8.33 -3.17 -5.98
CA SER A 64 -8.36 -4.13 -7.09
C SER A 64 -8.15 -3.43 -8.44
N LEU A 65 -6.92 -3.00 -8.68
CA LEU A 65 -6.52 -2.28 -9.90
C LEU A 65 -5.69 -3.17 -10.83
N PRO A 66 -5.72 -2.90 -12.15
CA PRO A 66 -4.87 -3.58 -13.11
C PRO A 66 -3.38 -3.45 -12.76
N LYS A 67 -2.59 -4.47 -13.12
CA LYS A 67 -1.13 -4.41 -13.04
C LYS A 67 -0.60 -3.20 -13.80
N GLU A 68 0.45 -2.58 -13.27
CA GLU A 68 1.07 -1.34 -13.76
C GLU A 68 0.21 -0.07 -13.64
N SER A 69 -0.93 -0.13 -12.95
CA SER A 69 -1.68 1.09 -12.62
C SER A 69 -0.84 2.00 -11.72
N VAL A 70 -0.80 3.30 -12.05
CA VAL A 70 -0.13 4.32 -11.23
C VAL A 70 -1.07 4.76 -10.12
N VAL A 71 -0.61 4.65 -8.87
CA VAL A 71 -1.42 4.94 -7.69
C VAL A 71 -0.63 5.71 -6.64
N GLU A 72 -1.34 6.54 -5.87
CA GLU A 72 -0.89 7.11 -4.60
C GLU A 72 -1.60 6.37 -3.47
N VAL A 73 -0.86 5.93 -2.46
CA VAL A 73 -1.37 5.21 -1.29
C VAL A 73 -1.00 6.00 -0.06
N ARG A 74 -2.00 6.36 0.74
CA ARG A 74 -1.84 6.93 2.07
C ARG A 74 -2.24 5.89 3.11
N GLY A 75 -1.38 5.66 4.10
CA GLY A 75 -1.67 4.70 5.16
C GLY A 75 -0.69 4.78 6.32
N THR A 76 -0.88 3.89 7.29
CA THR A 76 -0.01 3.76 8.46
C THR A 76 1.00 2.65 8.25
N VAL A 77 2.28 2.96 8.46
CA VAL A 77 3.36 1.96 8.39
C VAL A 77 3.16 0.97 9.53
N LYS A 78 3.20 -0.33 9.20
CA LYS A 78 3.16 -1.42 10.16
C LYS A 78 4.41 -2.27 10.01
N LYS A 79 5.17 -2.45 11.10
CA LYS A 79 6.28 -3.40 11.08
C LYS A 79 5.74 -4.83 10.92
N ASN A 80 6.46 -5.64 10.15
CA ASN A 80 6.21 -7.07 10.04
C ASN A 80 6.50 -7.79 11.36
#